data_AF-A0A539EE96-F1
#
_entry.id   AF-A0A539EE96-F1
#
_cell.length_a   1.000
_cell.length_b   1.000
_cell.length_c   1.000
_cell.angle_alpha   90.00
_cell.angle_beta   90.00
_cell.angle_gamma   90.00
#
_symmetry.space_group_name_H-M   'P 1'
#
loop_
_entity.id
_entity.type
_entity.pdbx_description
1 polymer ?
#
loop_
_entity_poly.entity_id
_entity_poly.type
_entity_poly.pdbx_seq_one_letter_code
_entity_poly.pdbx_strand_id
1 'polypeptide(L)'
;MVSEGFEESLETLKDTELFRYTVSYLHKAYGELEHEVDEEALQEMLDYIYYECSRRGKEWIFDKAQEASLKQDSLACPVFYAESA
;
A
#
# COMPACT_ATOMS: atom_id res chain seq x y z
N MET A 1 2.60 0.25 -17.61
CA MET A 1 3.92 0.90 -17.54
C MET A 1 3.89 1.86 -16.38
N VAL A 2 4.41 1.39 -15.26
CA VAL A 2 4.77 2.24 -14.12
C VAL A 2 5.83 3.27 -14.57
N SER A 3 5.67 4.53 -14.16
CA SER A 3 6.62 5.57 -14.57
C SER A 3 7.94 5.39 -13.82
N GLU A 4 9.07 5.69 -14.47
CA GLU A 4 10.41 5.62 -13.85
C GLU A 4 10.47 6.40 -12.51
N GLY A 5 9.68 7.47 -12.38
CA GLY A 5 9.58 8.25 -11.16
C GLY A 5 8.91 7.52 -9.97
N PHE A 6 8.12 6.48 -10.21
CA PHE A 6 7.53 5.67 -9.14
C PHE A 6 8.56 4.73 -8.52
N GLU A 7 9.37 4.06 -9.35
CA GLU A 7 10.47 3.21 -8.88
C GLU A 7 11.48 4.02 -8.07
N GLU A 8 11.95 5.15 -8.62
CA GLU A 8 12.86 6.06 -7.91
C GLU A 8 12.28 6.55 -6.58
N SER A 9 10.98 6.87 -6.55
CA SER A 9 10.32 7.28 -5.31
C SER A 9 10.35 6.17 -4.27
N LEU A 10 10.03 4.92 -4.65
CA LEU A 10 10.07 3.77 -3.75
C LEU A 10 11.45 3.56 -3.15
N GLU A 11 12.52 3.69 -3.95
CA GLU A 11 13.90 3.53 -3.49
C GLU A 11 14.28 4.51 -2.37
N THR A 12 13.69 5.71 -2.36
CA THR A 12 13.99 6.74 -1.35
C THR A 12 13.19 6.61 -0.06
N LEU A 13 12.10 5.83 -0.05
CA LEU A 13 11.23 5.70 1.12
C LEU A 13 11.93 4.98 2.26
N LYS A 14 11.73 5.45 3.49
CA LYS A 14 12.07 4.71 4.71
C LYS A 14 11.08 3.57 4.92
N ASP A 15 11.44 2.60 5.75
CA ASP A 15 10.60 1.42 6.03
C ASP A 15 9.18 1.79 6.51
N THR A 16 9.06 2.79 7.37
CA THR A 16 7.74 3.27 7.85
C THR A 16 6.91 3.88 6.73
N GLU A 17 7.56 4.57 5.79
CA GLU A 17 6.90 5.20 4.64
C GLU A 17 6.50 4.13 3.63
N LEU A 18 7.40 3.18 3.32
CA LEU A 18 7.14 2.03 2.48
C LEU A 18 5.97 1.18 3.01
N PHE A 19 5.91 0.96 4.33
CA PHE A 19 4.77 0.30 4.97
C PHE A 19 3.46 1.05 4.73
N ARG A 20 3.40 2.35 5.04
CA ARG A 20 2.18 3.17 4.85
C ARG A 20 1.78 3.23 3.38
N TYR A 21 2.76 3.28 2.49
CA TYR A 21 2.55 3.30 1.05
C TYR A 21 1.93 1.97 0.59
N THR A 22 2.50 0.85 1.02
CA THR A 22 1.98 -0.50 0.72
C THR A 22 0.54 -0.67 1.20
N VAL A 23 0.21 -0.25 2.42
CA VAL A 23 -1.16 -0.28 2.97
C VAL A 23 -2.14 0.51 2.10
N SER A 24 -1.74 1.72 1.66
CA SER A 24 -2.58 2.56 0.79
C SER A 24 -2.91 1.87 -0.54
N TYR A 25 -1.91 1.24 -1.16
CA TYR A 25 -2.10 0.52 -2.43
C TYR A 25 -2.93 -0.75 -2.26
N LEU A 26 -2.76 -1.47 -1.15
CA LEU A 26 -3.56 -2.65 -0.84
C LEU A 26 -5.03 -2.29 -0.57
N HIS A 27 -5.33 -1.17 0.11
CA HIS A 27 -6.72 -0.72 0.26
C HIS A 27 -7.38 -0.34 -1.07
N LYS A 28 -6.63 0.29 -1.98
CA LYS A 28 -7.10 0.54 -3.34
C LYS A 28 -7.44 -0.77 -4.05
N ALA A 29 -6.61 -1.80 -3.86
CA ALA A 29 -6.80 -3.10 -4.50
C ALA A 29 -7.94 -3.92 -3.89
N TYR A 30 -8.19 -3.76 -2.58
CA TYR A 30 -9.30 -4.41 -1.89
C TYR A 30 -10.65 -3.70 -2.05
N GLY A 31 -10.70 -2.62 -2.83
CA GLY A 31 -11.97 -2.04 -3.28
C GLY A 31 -12.57 -0.98 -2.35
N GLU A 32 -11.77 -0.32 -1.50
CA GLU A 32 -12.22 0.90 -0.80
C GLU A 32 -12.45 2.10 -1.77
N LEU A 33 -12.27 1.93 -3.08
CA LEU A 33 -12.53 2.95 -4.11
C LEU A 33 -13.71 2.58 -5.01
N GLU A 34 -14.80 3.34 -4.86
CA GLU A 34 -16.01 3.28 -5.69
C GLU A 34 -15.82 3.69 -7.17
N HIS A 35 -14.59 3.94 -7.65
CA HIS A 35 -14.37 4.51 -8.99
C HIS A 35 -13.08 4.05 -9.69
N GLU A 36 -13.24 3.59 -10.93
CA GLU A 36 -12.30 3.67 -12.08
C GLU A 36 -10.79 3.59 -11.79
N VAL A 37 -10.35 2.68 -10.92
CA VAL A 37 -8.92 2.34 -10.85
C VAL A 37 -8.66 1.26 -11.88
N ASP A 38 -7.69 1.49 -12.77
CA ASP A 38 -7.15 0.47 -13.66
C ASP A 38 -6.50 -0.63 -12.80
N GLU A 39 -7.19 -1.77 -12.69
CA GLU A 39 -6.77 -2.92 -11.89
C GLU A 39 -5.40 -3.46 -12.33
N GLU A 40 -5.10 -3.42 -13.64
CA GLU A 40 -3.82 -3.89 -14.17
C GLU A 40 -2.69 -2.94 -13.74
N ALA A 41 -2.90 -1.63 -13.85
CA ALA A 41 -1.91 -0.64 -13.41
C ALA A 41 -1.70 -0.70 -11.89
N LEU A 42 -2.75 -0.97 -11.12
CA LEU A 42 -2.66 -1.11 -9.68
C LEU A 42 -1.89 -2.38 -9.27
N GLN A 43 -2.14 -3.49 -9.95
CA GLN A 43 -1.41 -4.73 -9.75
C GLN A 43 0.08 -4.55 -10.09
N GLU A 44 0.40 -3.87 -11.19
CA GLU A 44 1.78 -3.54 -11.57
C GLU A 44 2.47 -2.75 -10.45
N MET A 45 1.81 -1.73 -9.88
CA MET A 45 2.36 -0.97 -8.76
C MET A 45 2.58 -1.81 -7.50
N LEU A 46 1.67 -2.73 -7.17
CA LEU A 46 1.84 -3.66 -6.04
C LEU A 46 3.02 -4.61 -6.25
N ASP A 47 3.21 -5.12 -7.46
CA ASP A 47 4.33 -5.99 -7.80
C ASP A 47 5.67 -5.26 -7.64
N TYR A 48 5.74 -3.97 -8.04
CA TYR A 48 6.92 -3.13 -7.81
C TYR A 48 7.19 -2.85 -6.33
N ILE A 49 6.15 -2.58 -5.54
CA ILE A 49 6.28 -2.41 -4.09
C ILE A 49 6.81 -3.68 -3.44
N TYR A 50 6.27 -4.85 -3.83
CA TYR A 50 6.74 -6.14 -3.35
C TYR A 50 8.18 -6.41 -3.77
N TYR A 51 8.54 -6.14 -5.03
CA TYR A 51 9.90 -6.23 -5.53
C TYR A 51 10.86 -5.39 -4.69
N GLU A 52 10.50 -4.14 -4.38
CA GLU A 52 11.34 -3.27 -3.57
C GLU A 52 11.49 -3.79 -2.12
N CYS A 53 10.42 -4.33 -1.54
CA CYS A 53 10.48 -4.97 -0.23
C CYS A 53 11.42 -6.18 -0.25
N SER A 54 11.33 -7.04 -1.26
CA SER A 54 12.19 -8.23 -1.38
C SER A 54 13.65 -7.87 -1.68
N ARG A 55 13.90 -6.87 -2.54
CA ARG A 55 15.24 -6.37 -2.84
C ARG A 55 15.98 -5.88 -1.58
N ARG A 56 15.24 -5.34 -0.61
CA ARG A 56 15.77 -4.89 0.69
C ARG A 56 15.83 -5.99 1.75
N GLY A 57 15.34 -7.21 1.47
CA GLY A 57 15.16 -8.28 2.47
C GLY A 57 14.15 -7.93 3.55
N LYS A 58 13.11 -7.17 3.18
CA LYS A 58 12.05 -6.65 4.07
C LYS A 58 10.67 -7.05 3.57
N GLU A 59 10.53 -8.27 3.06
CA GLU A 59 9.24 -8.86 2.65
C GLU A 59 8.21 -8.78 3.78
N TRP A 60 8.66 -8.83 5.04
CA TRP A 60 7.81 -8.66 6.22
C TRP A 60 7.00 -7.35 6.23
N ILE A 61 7.48 -6.29 5.56
CA ILE A 61 6.73 -5.03 5.44
C ILE A 61 5.46 -5.25 4.62
N PHE A 62 5.58 -5.98 3.50
CA PHE A 62 4.46 -6.28 2.64
C PHE A 62 3.47 -7.22 3.34
N ASP A 63 3.97 -8.28 3.99
CA ASP A 63 3.13 -9.19 4.78
C ASP A 63 2.36 -8.45 5.87
N LYS A 64 3.02 -7.53 6.59
CA LYS A 64 2.38 -6.74 7.65
C LYS A 64 1.38 -5.74 7.10
N ALA A 65 1.66 -5.14 5.94
CA ALA A 65 0.73 -4.25 5.27
C ALA A 65 -0.52 -5.01 4.82
N GLN A 66 -0.34 -6.19 4.25
CA GLN A 66 -1.43 -7.09 3.86
C GLN A 66 -2.27 -7.51 5.07
N GLU A 67 -1.64 -7.94 6.17
CA GLU A 67 -2.36 -8.21 7.42
C GLU A 67 -3.14 -7.00 7.93
N ALA A 68 -2.57 -5.79 7.84
CA ALA A 68 -3.23 -4.57 8.32
C ALA A 68 -4.45 -4.23 7.45
N SER A 69 -4.32 -4.34 6.14
CA SER A 69 -5.39 -4.07 5.19
C SER A 69 -6.54 -5.08 5.30
N LEU A 70 -6.24 -6.36 5.50
CA LEU A 70 -7.27 -7.39 5.71
C LEU A 70 -7.95 -7.30 7.08
N LYS A 71 -7.26 -6.80 8.11
CA LYS A 71 -7.85 -6.60 9.45
C LYS A 71 -8.82 -5.42 9.49
N GLN A 72 -8.65 -4.42 8.63
CA GLN A 72 -9.56 -3.27 8.55
C GLN A 72 -10.97 -3.66 8.09
N ASP A 73 -11.14 -4.69 7.24
CA ASP A 73 -12.47 -5.21 6.90
C ASP A 73 -13.14 -5.98 8.05
N SER A 74 -12.35 -6.60 8.93
CA SER A 74 -12.87 -7.32 10.11
C SER A 74 -13.18 -6.39 11.30
N LEU A 75 -12.63 -5.17 11.25
CA LEU A 75 -12.80 -4.13 12.24
C LEU A 75 -12.92 -2.81 11.47
N ALA A 76 -14.13 -2.46 11.05
CA ALA A 76 -14.51 -1.06 10.87
C ALA A 76 -14.21 -0.32 12.19
N CYS A 77 -12.96 0.08 12.36
CA CYS A 77 -12.46 0.66 13.60
C CYS A 77 -12.18 2.13 13.31
N PRO A 78 -12.94 3.03 13.95
CA PRO A 78 -12.88 4.46 13.69
C PRO A 78 -11.61 5.01 14.34
N VAL A 79 -10.52 5.07 13.57
CA VAL A 79 -9.31 5.77 14.00
C VAL A 79 -8.95 6.81 12.96
N PHE A 80 -9.88 7.72 12.65
CA PHE A 80 -9.59 9.11 12.21
C PHE A 80 -10.80 10.06 12.28
N TYR A 81 -11.80 9.79 13.12
CA TYR A 81 -12.70 10.84 13.61
C TYR A 81 -12.47 11.04 15.10
N ALA A 82 -11.37 11.72 15.41
CA ALA A 82 -11.21 12.42 16.67
C ALA A 82 -10.91 13.89 16.33
N GLU A 83 -12.01 14.64 16.26
CA GLU A 83 -12.17 16.05 16.62
C GLU A 83 -11.25 17.12 16.03
N SER A 84 -11.86 18.02 15.26
CA SER A 84 -11.89 19.43 15.63
C SER A 84 -13.23 20.04 15.22
N ALA A 85 -14.08 20.23 16.23
CA ALA A 85 -15.14 21.23 16.43
C ALA A 85 -16.02 21.68 15.24
#